data_AF-A0AAV4C7P0-F1
#
_entry.id   AF-A0AAV4C7P0-F1
#
_cell.length_a   1.000
_cell.length_b   1.000
_cell.length_c   1.000
_cell.angle_alpha   90.00
_cell.angle_beta   90.00
_cell.angle_gamma   90.00
#
_symmetry.space_group_name_H-M   'P 1'
#
loop_
_entity.id
_entity.type
_entity.pdbx_description
1 polymer ?
#
loop_
_entity_poly.entity_id
_entity_poly.type
_entity_poly.pdbx_seq_one_letter_code
_entity_poly.pdbx_strand_id
1 'polypeptide(L)'
;MLNSLLLCLSTLFLPFLQWWQVDKVNPLKLFDDNKVIGGFQLRRLLFRQGHHAYVRSVVTRVMELHTQGKIKPVIDSVWAFEDVGEAMQKLCDRKNIGKVILDPTAEPKPKVTENKEAAEATENAAAAAAAGEEKKEPVQNGE
;
A
#
# COMPACT_ATOMS: atom_id res chain seq x y z
N MET A 1 12.98 -2.48 26.77
CA MET A 1 11.58 -2.29 27.21
C MET A 1 10.86 -1.17 26.46
N LEU A 2 11.50 -0.04 26.17
CA LEU A 2 10.91 1.07 25.40
C LEU A 2 10.35 0.67 24.01
N ASN A 3 11.09 -0.12 23.23
CA ASN A 3 10.62 -0.55 21.89
C ASN A 3 9.40 -1.48 21.93
N SER A 4 9.25 -2.24 23.02
CA SER A 4 8.09 -3.13 23.23
C SER A 4 6.83 -2.33 23.62
N LEU A 5 6.99 -1.27 24.42
CA LEU A 5 5.91 -0.36 24.79
C LEU A 5 5.43 0.48 23.60
N LEU A 6 6.36 0.92 22.74
CA LEU A 6 6.05 1.70 21.53
C LEU A 6 5.32 0.86 20.47
N LEU A 7 5.71 -0.41 20.29
CA LEU A 7 5.00 -1.37 19.44
C LEU A 7 3.57 -1.65 19.96
N CYS A 8 3.36 -1.78 21.27
CA CYS A 8 2.04 -1.93 21.87
C CYS A 8 1.13 -0.70 21.68
N LEU A 9 1.66 0.53 21.79
CA LEU A 9 0.86 1.74 21.51
C LEU A 9 0.45 1.83 20.03
N SER A 10 1.34 1.46 19.11
CA SER A 10 1.03 1.47 17.67
C SER A 10 -0.05 0.45 17.29
N THR A 11 -0.08 -0.70 17.95
CA THR A 11 -1.05 -1.79 17.65
C THR A 11 -2.45 -1.52 18.22
N LEU A 12 -2.57 -0.73 19.30
CA LEU A 12 -3.85 -0.31 19.87
C LEU A 12 -4.49 0.87 19.11
N PHE A 13 -3.70 1.74 18.49
CA PHE A 13 -4.20 2.94 17.82
C PHE A 13 -4.87 2.68 16.45
N LEU A 14 -4.33 1.73 15.69
CA LEU A 14 -4.83 1.37 14.35
C LEU A 14 -6.30 0.88 14.30
N PRO A 15 -6.76 -0.05 15.17
CA PRO A 15 -8.15 -0.51 15.13
C PRO A 15 -9.14 0.60 15.53
N PHE A 16 -8.73 1.53 16.39
CA PHE A 16 -9.54 2.68 16.76
C PHE A 16 -9.73 3.65 15.58
N LEU A 17 -8.65 3.96 14.84
CA LEU A 17 -8.75 4.76 13.62
C LEU A 17 -9.67 4.10 12.58
N GLN A 18 -9.56 2.78 12.42
CA GLN A 18 -10.42 2.04 11.50
C GLN A 18 -11.90 2.12 11.90
N TRP A 19 -12.22 1.99 13.19
CA TRP A 19 -13.61 2.14 13.66
C TRP A 19 -14.15 3.56 13.48
N TRP A 20 -13.29 4.57 13.65
CA TRP A 20 -13.66 5.98 13.45
C TRP A 20 -13.89 6.32 11.97
N GLN A 21 -13.15 5.69 11.06
CA GLN A 21 -13.24 5.93 9.61
C GLN A 21 -14.39 5.19 8.93
N VAL A 22 -15.11 4.30 9.63
CA VAL A 22 -16.26 3.59 9.06
C VAL A 22 -17.50 4.47 9.16
N ASP A 23 -18.02 4.87 7.99
CA ASP A 23 -19.31 5.57 7.89
C ASP A 23 -20.43 4.72 8.50
N LYS A 24 -21.08 5.26 9.52
CA LYS A 24 -22.25 4.65 10.15
C LYS A 24 -23.50 5.10 9.40
N VAL A 25 -24.12 4.17 8.66
CA VAL A 25 -25.36 4.44 7.94
C VAL A 25 -26.57 3.97 8.75
N ASN A 26 -27.56 4.84 8.93
CA ASN A 26 -28.81 4.50 9.60
C ASN A 26 -29.77 3.78 8.63
N PRO A 27 -30.27 2.57 8.96
CA PRO A 27 -31.18 1.82 8.09
C PRO A 27 -32.50 2.55 7.80
N LEU A 28 -33.03 3.36 8.73
CA LEU A 28 -34.25 4.13 8.49
C LEU A 28 -34.05 5.18 7.39
N LYS A 29 -32.89 5.82 7.39
CA LYS A 29 -32.54 6.80 6.35
C LYS A 29 -32.42 6.16 4.97
N LEU A 30 -31.96 4.91 4.88
CA LEU A 30 -31.92 4.17 3.61
C LEU A 30 -33.33 3.90 3.06
N PHE A 31 -34.28 3.60 3.95
CA PHE A 31 -35.67 3.41 3.58
C PHE A 31 -36.30 4.71 3.08
N ASP A 32 -36.19 5.79 3.86
CA ASP A 32 -36.76 7.10 3.52
C ASP A 32 -36.18 7.65 2.21
N ASP A 33 -34.86 7.53 2.03
CA ASP A 33 -34.16 7.98 0.82
C ASP A 33 -34.28 7.01 -0.37
N ASN A 34 -34.90 5.83 -0.20
CA ASN A 34 -34.95 4.75 -1.20
C ASN A 34 -33.56 4.34 -1.75
N LYS A 35 -32.58 4.18 -0.86
CA LYS A 35 -31.20 3.80 -1.20
C LYS A 35 -30.88 2.38 -0.75
N VAL A 36 -29.99 1.71 -1.50
CA VAL A 36 -29.48 0.35 -1.18
C VAL A 36 -27.99 0.40 -0.94
N ILE A 37 -27.52 -0.31 0.08
CA ILE A 37 -26.10 -0.57 0.35
C ILE A 37 -25.83 -2.06 0.22
N GLY A 38 -24.80 -2.42 -0.54
CA GLY A 38 -24.37 -3.81 -0.73
C GLY A 38 -22.85 -3.94 -0.68
N GLY A 39 -22.37 -5.03 -0.05
CA GLY A 39 -20.97 -5.42 -0.06
C GLY A 39 -20.75 -6.64 -0.94
N PHE A 40 -19.72 -6.62 -1.78
CA PHE A 40 -19.38 -7.74 -2.65
C PHE A 40 -17.94 -8.20 -2.43
N GLN A 41 -17.76 -9.51 -2.23
CA GLN A 41 -16.44 -10.11 -2.13
C GLN A 41 -16.40 -11.48 -2.83
N LEU A 42 -15.82 -11.49 -4.04
CA LEU A 42 -15.78 -12.66 -4.92
C LEU A 42 -15.13 -13.88 -4.23
N ARG A 43 -14.04 -13.67 -3.47
CA ARG A 43 -13.36 -14.77 -2.76
C ARG A 43 -14.30 -15.51 -1.80
N ARG A 44 -15.14 -14.77 -1.05
CA ARG A 44 -16.10 -15.38 -0.11
C ARG A 44 -17.22 -16.09 -0.87
N LEU A 45 -17.67 -15.50 -1.97
CA LEU A 45 -18.70 -16.08 -2.83
C LEU A 45 -18.27 -17.45 -3.39
N LEU A 46 -17.01 -17.57 -3.86
CA LEU A 46 -16.47 -18.85 -4.34
C LEU A 46 -16.28 -19.83 -3.17
N PHE A 47 -15.41 -19.50 -2.22
CA PHE A 47 -14.85 -20.52 -1.33
C PHE A 47 -15.61 -20.72 -0.01
N ARG A 48 -16.46 -19.78 0.39
CA ARG A 48 -17.21 -19.87 1.66
C ARG A 48 -18.70 -20.11 1.49
N GLN A 49 -19.29 -19.63 0.40
CA GLN A 49 -20.72 -19.73 0.16
C GLN A 49 -21.08 -20.81 -0.88
N GLY A 50 -20.08 -21.40 -1.56
CA GLY A 50 -20.28 -22.53 -2.48
C GLY A 50 -20.95 -22.16 -3.80
N HIS A 51 -21.03 -20.87 -4.17
CA HIS A 51 -21.72 -20.39 -5.37
C HIS A 51 -20.89 -20.54 -6.66
N HIS A 52 -20.14 -21.63 -6.81
CA HIS A 52 -19.25 -21.87 -7.95
C HIS A 52 -19.99 -21.89 -9.30
N ALA A 53 -21.17 -22.51 -9.36
CA ALA A 53 -21.98 -22.57 -10.58
C ALA A 53 -22.43 -21.18 -11.04
N TYR A 54 -22.85 -20.34 -10.10
CA TYR A 54 -23.21 -18.95 -10.39
C TYR A 54 -22.01 -18.18 -10.95
N VAL A 55 -20.87 -18.23 -10.27
CA VAL A 55 -19.64 -17.56 -10.73
C VAL A 55 -19.22 -18.05 -12.11
N ARG A 56 -19.30 -19.36 -12.37
CA ARG A 56 -19.00 -19.95 -13.68
C ARG A 56 -19.88 -19.35 -14.78
N SER A 57 -21.19 -19.26 -14.55
CA SER A 57 -22.12 -18.68 -15.53
C SER A 57 -21.78 -17.22 -15.87
N VAL A 58 -21.37 -16.44 -14.86
CA VAL A 58 -20.94 -15.05 -15.05
C VAL A 58 -19.65 -14.97 -15.84
N VAL A 59 -18.65 -15.80 -15.51
CA VAL A 59 -17.37 -15.85 -16.24
C VAL A 59 -17.60 -16.25 -17.70
N THR A 60 -18.47 -17.23 -17.97
CA THR A 60 -18.83 -17.61 -19.35
C THR A 60 -19.38 -16.43 -20.13
N ARG A 61 -20.32 -15.66 -19.54
CA ARG A 61 -20.85 -14.45 -20.18
C ARG A 61 -19.78 -13.38 -20.41
N VAL A 62 -18.87 -13.19 -19.47
CA VAL A 62 -17.73 -12.26 -19.64
C VAL A 62 -16.85 -12.70 -20.81
N MET A 63 -16.56 -14.00 -20.95
CA MET A 63 -15.80 -14.53 -22.07
C MET A 63 -16.52 -14.34 -23.41
N GLU A 64 -17.84 -14.55 -23.46
CA GLU A 64 -18.65 -14.26 -24.66
C GLU A 64 -18.59 -12.79 -25.07
N LEU A 65 -18.64 -11.86 -24.11
CA LEU A 65 -18.48 -10.43 -24.40
C LEU A 65 -17.09 -10.11 -24.93
N HIS A 66 -16.06 -10.79 -24.42
CA HIS A 66 -14.68 -10.64 -24.90
C HIS A 66 -14.53 -11.18 -26.33
N THR A 67 -15.07 -12.36 -26.64
CA THR A 67 -15.01 -12.91 -28.01
C THR A 67 -15.80 -12.07 -29.01
N GLN A 68 -16.88 -11.42 -28.57
CA GLN A 68 -17.62 -10.42 -29.37
C GLN A 68 -16.88 -9.08 -29.52
N GLY A 69 -15.72 -8.89 -28.88
CA GLY A 69 -14.95 -7.64 -28.92
C GLY A 69 -15.57 -6.47 -28.14
N LYS A 70 -16.60 -6.71 -27.32
CA LYS A 70 -17.30 -5.67 -26.54
C LYS A 70 -16.51 -5.23 -25.31
N ILE A 71 -15.65 -6.10 -24.79
CA ILE A 71 -14.76 -5.80 -23.67
C ILE A 71 -13.33 -6.20 -24.03
N LYS A 72 -12.35 -5.42 -23.57
CA LYS A 72 -10.93 -5.70 -23.77
C LYS A 72 -10.19 -5.52 -22.43
N PRO A 73 -9.42 -6.51 -21.97
CA PRO A 73 -8.61 -6.34 -20.79
C PRO A 73 -7.53 -5.28 -21.04
N VAL A 74 -7.32 -4.40 -20.06
CA VAL A 74 -6.23 -3.41 -20.08
C VAL A 74 -5.12 -3.90 -19.16
N ILE A 75 -3.96 -4.18 -19.74
CA ILE A 75 -2.76 -4.60 -19.01
C ILE A 75 -1.89 -3.36 -18.83
N ASP A 76 -1.55 -3.06 -17.58
CA ASP A 76 -0.71 -1.92 -17.22
C ASP A 76 0.78 -2.26 -17.36
N SER A 77 1.20 -3.34 -16.69
CA SER A 77 2.61 -3.73 -16.62
C SER A 77 2.76 -5.20 -16.30
N VAL A 78 3.83 -5.80 -16.83
CA VAL A 78 4.28 -7.15 -16.55
C VAL A 78 5.59 -7.06 -15.76
N TRP A 79 5.71 -7.90 -14.74
CA TRP A 79 6.84 -7.93 -13.81
C TRP A 79 7.31 -9.36 -13.59
N ALA A 80 8.62 -9.53 -13.41
CA ALA A 80 9.21 -10.78 -12.94
C ALA A 80 8.91 -10.99 -11.44
N PHE A 81 9.15 -12.20 -10.93
CA PHE A 81 8.92 -12.50 -9.52
C PHE A 81 9.89 -11.79 -8.58
N GLU A 82 11.10 -11.50 -9.07
CA GLU A 82 12.16 -10.79 -8.37
C GLU A 82 11.78 -9.32 -8.06
N ASP A 83 10.82 -8.78 -8.82
CA ASP A 83 10.39 -7.37 -8.75
C ASP A 83 8.99 -7.19 -8.15
N VAL A 84 8.46 -8.21 -7.46
CA VAL A 84 7.13 -8.16 -6.83
C VAL A 84 7.00 -7.01 -5.83
N GLY A 85 8.09 -6.64 -5.14
CA GLY A 85 8.11 -5.50 -4.22
C GLY A 85 7.78 -4.19 -4.93
N GLU A 86 8.40 -3.93 -6.08
CA GLU A 86 8.14 -2.74 -6.90
C GLU A 86 6.74 -2.78 -7.53
N ALA A 87 6.32 -3.95 -7.99
CA ALA A 87 4.97 -4.16 -8.52
C ALA A 87 3.89 -3.85 -7.46
N MET A 88 4.12 -4.27 -6.21
CA MET A 88 3.24 -3.99 -5.07
C MET A 88 3.26 -2.50 -4.72
N GLN A 89 4.44 -1.87 -4.72
CA GLN A 89 4.55 -0.43 -4.47
C GLN A 89 3.79 0.38 -5.51
N LYS A 90 3.88 0.03 -6.79
CA LYS A 90 3.11 0.69 -7.87
C LYS A 90 1.60 0.62 -7.64
N LEU A 91 1.10 -0.53 -7.16
CA LEU A 91 -0.29 -0.73 -6.78
C LEU A 91 -0.69 0.11 -5.57
N CYS A 92 0.13 0.14 -4.52
CA CYS A 92 -0.09 0.95 -3.32
C CYS A 92 -0.13 2.45 -3.64
N ASP A 93 0.77 2.90 -4.52
CA ASP A 93 0.85 4.28 -5.01
C ASP A 93 -0.30 4.66 -5.97
N ARG A 94 -1.16 3.70 -6.35
CA ARG A 94 -2.27 3.88 -7.31
C ARG A 94 -1.83 4.41 -8.68
N LYS A 95 -0.61 4.07 -9.10
CA LYS A 95 -0.02 4.51 -10.39
C LYS A 95 -0.36 3.58 -11.56
N ASN A 96 -1.10 2.49 -11.33
CA ASN A 96 -1.43 1.52 -12.37
C ASN A 96 -2.70 1.91 -13.15
N ILE A 97 -2.67 1.78 -14.48
CA ILE A 97 -3.85 1.91 -15.34
C ILE A 97 -4.19 0.53 -15.91
N GLY A 98 -5.03 -0.21 -15.19
CA GLY A 98 -5.40 -1.58 -15.53
C GLY A 98 -4.68 -2.61 -14.67
N LYS A 99 -4.46 -3.80 -15.24
CA LYS A 99 -3.98 -4.97 -14.51
C LYS A 99 -2.46 -5.07 -14.49
N VAL A 100 -1.89 -5.22 -13.29
CA VAL A 100 -0.49 -5.62 -13.08
C VAL A 100 -0.41 -7.15 -13.09
N ILE A 101 0.52 -7.70 -13.88
CA ILE A 101 0.71 -9.13 -14.10
C ILE A 101 2.11 -9.53 -13.62
N LEU A 102 2.19 -10.69 -12.98
CA LEU A 102 3.45 -11.37 -12.68
C LEU A 102 3.65 -12.48 -13.69
N ASP A 103 4.78 -12.45 -14.38
CA ASP A 103 5.15 -13.44 -15.38
C ASP A 103 6.41 -14.19 -14.90
N PRO A 104 6.33 -15.53 -14.72
CA PRO A 104 7.47 -16.34 -14.28
C PRO A 104 8.60 -16.41 -15.31
N THR A 105 8.35 -16.00 -16.56
CA THR A 105 9.34 -16.05 -17.66
C THR A 105 9.98 -14.69 -17.95
N ALA A 106 9.50 -13.62 -17.30
CA ALA A 106 10.05 -12.29 -17.50
C ALA A 106 11.42 -12.13 -16.84
N GLU A 107 12.31 -11.40 -17.50
CA GLU A 107 13.59 -11.02 -16.92
C GLU A 107 13.41 -9.87 -15.91
N PRO A 108 14.22 -9.85 -14.83
CA PRO A 108 14.17 -8.80 -13.83
C PRO A 108 14.54 -7.46 -14.44
N LYS A 109 13.79 -6.41 -14.09
CA LYS A 109 14.12 -5.06 -14.53
C LYS A 109 15.42 -4.60 -13.85
N PRO A 110 16.31 -3.91 -14.56
CA PRO A 110 17.55 -3.42 -13.97
C PRO A 110 17.23 -2.45 -12.84
N LYS A 111 17.59 -2.85 -11.61
CA LYS A 111 17.45 -2.04 -10.40
C LYS A 111 18.41 -0.87 -10.48
N VAL A 112 17.90 0.34 -10.73
CA VAL A 112 18.67 1.56 -10.56
C VAL A 112 18.83 1.78 -9.05
N THR A 113 19.98 1.38 -8.51
CA THR A 113 20.38 1.67 -7.13
C THR A 113 20.70 3.16 -6.98
N GLU A 114 19.69 4.00 -6.72
CA GLU A 114 19.89 5.38 -6.24
C GLU A 114 19.88 5.51 -4.71
N ASN A 115 20.14 4.42 -3.96
CA ASN A 115 20.24 4.47 -2.50
C ASN A 115 21.51 3.79 -1.98
N LYS A 116 22.67 4.23 -2.48
CA LYS A 116 23.97 3.94 -1.84
C LYS A 116 24.74 5.19 -1.36
N GLU A 117 24.30 6.41 -1.66
CA GLU A 117 25.07 7.62 -1.28
C GLU A 117 24.53 8.36 -0.05
N ALA A 118 23.35 8.01 0.48
CA ALA A 118 22.81 8.66 1.68
C ALA A 118 23.27 8.03 3.02
N ALA A 119 24.03 6.92 2.98
CA ALA A 119 24.46 6.19 4.19
C ALA A 119 25.92 6.44 4.60
N GLU A 120 26.76 7.03 3.75
CA GLU A 120 28.19 7.25 4.05
C GLU A 120 28.52 8.69 4.50
N ALA A 121 27.54 9.62 4.51
CA ALA A 121 27.79 11.02 4.88
C ALA A 121 27.61 11.36 6.37
N THR A 122 27.11 10.44 7.20
CA THR A 122 26.88 10.72 8.65
C THR A 122 27.90 10.08 9.59
N GLU A 123 28.80 9.21 9.13
CA GLU A 123 29.79 8.57 10.00
C GLU A 123 31.13 9.34 10.10
N ASN A 124 31.43 10.25 9.16
CA ASN A 124 32.68 11.03 9.16
C ASN A 124 32.59 12.42 9.83
N ALA A 125 31.42 12.83 10.35
CA ALA A 125 31.27 14.12 11.03
C ALA A 125 31.44 14.05 12.57
N ALA A 126 31.42 12.85 13.17
CA ALA A 126 31.43 12.69 14.63
C ALA A 126 32.84 12.48 15.24
N ALA A 127 33.88 12.25 14.43
CA ALA A 127 35.22 11.89 14.92
C ALA A 127 36.20 13.07 15.12
N ALA A 128 35.83 14.32 14.81
CA ALA A 128 36.75 15.46 14.83
C ALA A 128 36.53 16.51 15.95
N ALA A 129 35.58 16.31 16.87
CA ALA A 129 35.19 17.36 17.85
C ALA A 129 35.41 16.97 19.33
N ALA A 130 36.40 16.13 19.64
CA ALA A 130 36.76 15.78 21.00
C ALA A 130 38.28 15.88 21.24
N ALA A 131 38.81 17.11 21.24
CA ALA A 131 40.09 17.44 21.89
C ALA A 131 40.19 18.96 22.12
N GLY A 132 40.18 19.39 23.39
CA GLY A 132 40.74 20.69 23.81
C GLY A 132 39.80 21.63 24.57
N GLU A 133 39.78 21.52 25.90
CA GLU A 133 39.36 22.56 26.84
C GLU A 133 40.34 23.76 26.85
N GLU A 134 39.83 24.99 27.05
CA GLU A 134 40.02 25.83 28.26
C GLU A 134 40.10 27.38 28.01
N LYS A 135 39.18 28.12 28.69
CA LYS A 135 39.22 29.51 29.26
C LYS A 135 39.46 30.77 28.40
N LYS A 136 38.51 31.74 28.43
CA LYS A 136 38.42 32.90 29.40
C LYS A 136 37.17 33.79 29.13
N GLU A 137 36.55 34.30 30.20
CA GLU A 137 35.36 35.20 30.28
C GLU A 137 35.61 36.69 29.85
N PRO A 138 34.69 37.66 30.08
CA PRO A 138 33.39 37.95 29.44
C PRO A 138 33.34 39.40 28.85
N VAL A 139 32.18 39.89 28.35
CA VAL A 139 31.61 41.27 28.50
C VAL A 139 30.72 41.74 27.30
N GLN A 140 29.42 41.92 27.62
CA GLN A 140 28.42 42.99 27.32
C GLN A 140 27.91 43.39 25.90
N ASN A 141 26.57 43.25 25.78
CA ASN A 141 25.48 44.19 25.41
C ASN A 141 25.38 44.98 24.08
N GLY A 142 24.12 45.06 23.61
CA GLY A 142 23.51 46.08 22.72
C GLY A 142 22.89 45.42 21.49
N GLU A 143 21.58 45.48 21.18
CA GLU A 143 20.40 46.25 21.62
C GLU A 143 19.15 45.34 21.50
#